data_AF-A0A1Q7W888-F1
#
_entry.id   AF-A0A1Q7W888-F1
#
_cell.length_a   1.000
_cell.length_b   1.000
_cell.length_c   1.000
_cell.angle_alpha   90.00
_cell.angle_beta   90.00
_cell.angle_gamma   90.00
#
_symmetry.space_group_name_H-M   'P 1'
#
loop_
_entity.id
_entity.type
_entity.pdbx_description
1 polymer ?
#
loop_
_entity_poly.entity_id
_entity_poly.type
_entity_poly.pdbx_seq_one_letter_code
_entity_poly.pdbx_strand_id
1 'polypeptide(L)' 'MKRSASYPRLSYIRGQNGQRLFDDSRSYYNEDLASNTRYGVKVPHNGVKIRVLTQNGTSMRIRIS' A
#
# COMPACT_ATOMS: atom_id res chain seq x y z
N MET A 1 -42.76 6.33 5.36
CA MET A 1 -41.41 5.75 5.53
C MET A 1 -40.60 5.99 4.26
N LYS A 2 -39.65 6.95 4.26
CA LYS A 2 -38.70 7.12 3.13
C LYS A 2 -37.40 6.41 3.51
N ARG A 3 -37.05 5.33 2.78
CA ARG A 3 -35.73 4.71 2.88
C ARG A 3 -34.73 5.65 2.21
N SER A 4 -33.85 6.26 2.99
CA SER A 4 -32.72 7.04 2.49
C SER A 4 -31.77 6.11 1.74
N ALA A 5 -31.77 6.19 0.41
CA ALA A 5 -30.79 5.50 -0.43
C ALA A 5 -29.41 6.13 -0.18
N SER A 6 -28.51 5.37 0.45
CA SER A 6 -27.11 5.77 0.57
C SER A 6 -26.42 5.48 -0.77
N TYR A 7 -26.22 6.51 -1.58
CA TYR A 7 -25.41 6.40 -2.79
C TYR A 7 -23.93 6.15 -2.42
N PRO A 8 -23.20 5.31 -3.17
CA PRO A 8 -21.77 5.13 -2.92
C PRO A 8 -21.03 6.46 -3.05
N ARG A 9 -20.18 6.78 -2.07
CA ARG A 9 -19.31 7.96 -2.17
C ARG A 9 -18.29 7.72 -3.27
N LEU A 10 -18.19 8.65 -4.21
CA LEU A 10 -17.15 8.62 -5.23
C LEU A 10 -15.80 8.92 -4.57
N SER A 11 -14.88 7.97 -4.66
CA SER A 11 -13.49 8.15 -4.20
C SER A 11 -12.65 8.68 -5.35
N TYR A 12 -12.16 9.92 -5.24
CA TYR A 12 -11.25 10.51 -6.23
C TYR A 12 -9.79 10.29 -5.82
N ILE A 13 -9.09 9.37 -6.50
CA ILE A 13 -7.71 9.00 -6.21
C ILE A 13 -6.78 9.62 -7.27
N ARG A 14 -5.71 10.29 -6.85
CA ARG A 14 -4.69 10.86 -7.75
C ARG A 14 -3.47 9.95 -7.79
N GLY A 15 -2.81 9.88 -8.95
CA GLY A 15 -1.54 9.19 -9.09
C GLY A 15 -0.46 9.81 -8.20
N GLN A 16 0.40 8.96 -7.63
CA GLN A 16 1.58 9.34 -6.87
C GLN A 16 2.82 8.70 -7.49
N ASN A 17 3.99 9.29 -7.25
CA ASN A 17 5.26 8.68 -7.64
C ASN A 17 5.43 7.34 -6.91
N GLY A 18 5.88 6.32 -7.65
CA GLY A 18 6.13 4.99 -7.09
C GLY A 18 7.26 4.99 -6.05
N GLN A 19 7.07 4.26 -4.96
CA GLN A 19 8.11 4.01 -3.96
C GLN A 19 8.98 2.84 -4.40
N ARG A 20 10.27 3.09 -4.65
CA ARG A 20 11.20 2.10 -5.25
C ARG A 20 11.85 1.16 -4.22
N LEU A 21 11.59 1.37 -2.94
CA LEU A 21 12.17 0.62 -1.82
C LEU A 21 11.06 0.04 -0.95
N PHE A 22 11.02 -1.28 -0.88
CA PHE A 22 10.42 -1.99 0.22
C PHE A 22 11.46 -2.16 1.33
N ASP A 23 11.08 -1.87 2.57
CA ASP A 23 11.91 -2.01 3.76
C ASP A 23 11.05 -2.59 4.88
N ASP A 24 11.19 -3.88 5.13
CA ASP A 24 10.34 -4.63 6.07
C ASP A 24 10.51 -4.17 7.54
N SER A 25 11.48 -3.29 7.84
CA SER A 25 11.52 -2.61 9.13
C SER A 25 10.40 -1.57 9.32
N ARG A 26 9.64 -1.22 8.28
CA ARG A 26 8.55 -0.23 8.29
C ARG A 26 7.18 -0.89 8.44
N SER A 27 6.21 -0.15 8.96
CA SER A 27 4.82 -0.62 8.96
C SER A 27 4.19 -0.45 7.57
N TYR A 28 3.60 -1.53 7.08
CA TYR A 28 2.75 -1.57 5.88
C TYR A 28 1.32 -2.02 6.22
N TYR A 29 0.96 -1.99 7.51
CA TYR A 29 -0.37 -2.35 8.00
C TYR A 29 -0.98 -1.14 8.72
N ASN A 30 -2.23 -0.84 8.38
CA ASN A 30 -3.01 0.21 9.03
C ASN A 30 -4.29 -0.40 9.61
N GLU A 31 -4.60 0.01 10.83
CA GLU A 31 -5.83 -0.34 11.54
C GLU A 31 -6.42 0.94 12.12
N ASP A 32 -7.58 1.34 11.59
CA ASP A 32 -8.40 2.40 12.17
C ASP A 32 -9.53 1.76 12.97
N LEU A 33 -9.36 1.76 14.30
CA LEU A 33 -10.31 1.16 15.23
C LEU A 33 -11.67 1.88 15.22
N ALA A 34 -11.72 3.17 14.88
CA ALA A 34 -12.95 3.95 14.88
C ALA A 34 -13.85 3.58 13.68
N SER A 35 -13.25 3.37 12.52
CA SER A 35 -13.98 2.93 11.31
C SER A 35 -14.03 1.41 11.13
N ASN A 36 -13.40 0.64 12.03
CA ASN A 36 -13.15 -0.80 11.89
C ASN A 36 -12.53 -1.18 10.52
N THR A 37 -11.68 -0.29 9.99
CA THR A 37 -11.03 -0.48 8.69
C THR A 37 -9.62 -1.02 8.89
N ARG A 38 -9.32 -2.15 8.25
CA ARG A 38 -8.01 -2.80 8.26
C ARG A 38 -7.51 -2.93 6.83
N TYR A 39 -6.31 -2.43 6.53
CA TYR A 39 -5.71 -2.56 5.20
C TYR A 39 -4.19 -2.64 5.25
N GLY A 40 -3.62 -3.27 4.23
CA GLY A 40 -2.19 -3.52 4.14
C GLY A 40 -1.79 -4.91 4.65
N VAL A 41 -0.49 -5.13 4.82
CA VAL A 41 0.11 -6.44 5.12
C VAL A 41 1.03 -6.32 6.33
N LYS A 42 0.90 -7.26 7.27
CA LYS A 42 1.84 -7.39 8.40
C LYS A 42 3.13 -8.02 7.88
N VAL A 43 4.26 -7.40 8.21
CA VAL A 43 5.60 -7.84 7.81
C VAL A 43 6.38 -8.34 9.04
N PRO A 44 7.36 -9.25 8.87
CA PRO A 44 8.01 -9.95 9.97
C PRO A 44 9.05 -9.13 10.76
N HIS A 45 9.46 -7.96 10.28
CA HIS A 45 10.54 -7.11 10.81
C HIS A 45 11.93 -7.78 10.83
N ASN A 46 12.30 -8.45 9.74
CA ASN A 46 13.61 -9.11 9.58
C ASN A 46 14.71 -8.18 9.01
N GLY A 47 14.35 -6.95 8.66
CA GLY A 47 15.27 -5.96 8.08
C GLY A 47 15.51 -6.15 6.58
N VAL A 48 14.68 -6.95 5.90
CA VAL A 48 14.81 -7.23 4.47
C VAL A 48 14.45 -6.00 3.66
N LYS A 49 15.29 -5.67 2.68
CA LYS A 49 15.11 -4.55 1.76
C LYS A 49 15.11 -5.02 0.33
N ILE A 50 14.11 -4.59 -0.43
CA ILE A 50 14.00 -4.85 -1.88
C ILE A 50 13.94 -3.52 -2.60
N ARG A 51 14.97 -3.21 -3.40
CA ARG A 51 15.07 -1.95 -4.13
C ARG A 51 15.06 -2.16 -5.64
N VAL A 52 14.18 -1.45 -6.34
CA VAL A 52 14.23 -1.35 -7.80
C VAL A 52 15.39 -0.43 -8.20
N LEU A 53 16.36 -0.95 -8.95
CA LEU A 53 17.47 -0.17 -9.48
C LEU A 53 17.11 0.41 -10.85
N THR A 54 16.69 -0.44 -11.78
CA THR A 54 16.32 -0.09 -13.15
C THR A 54 15.08 -0.86 -13.57
N GLN A 55 14.21 -0.25 -14.37
CA GLN A 55 13.03 -0.87 -14.97
C GLN A 55 12.99 -0.52 -16.45
N ASN A 56 12.76 -1.52 -17.30
CA ASN A 56 12.50 -1.35 -18.72
C ASN A 56 11.26 -2.19 -19.08
N GLY A 57 10.14 -1.51 -19.32
CA GLY A 57 8.84 -2.16 -19.51
C GLY A 57 8.48 -3.08 -18.33
N THR A 58 8.35 -4.37 -18.63
CA THR A 58 8.00 -5.43 -17.66
C THR A 58 9.21 -6.07 -16.97
N SER A 59 10.43 -5.70 -17.36
CA SER A 59 11.66 -6.22 -16.78
C SER A 59 12.25 -5.25 -15.76
N MET A 60 12.71 -5.78 -14.62
CA MET A 60 13.31 -5.00 -13.53
C MET A 60 14.60 -5.64 -13.04
N ARG A 61 15.58 -4.79 -12.71
CA ARG A 61 16.74 -5.19 -11.92
C ARG A 61 16.54 -4.71 -10.50
N ILE A 62 16.58 -5.64 -9.56
CA ILE A 62 16.41 -5.38 -8.13
C ILE A 62 17.69 -5.67 -7.35
N ARG A 63 17.80 -5.06 -6.18
CA ARG A 63 18.78 -5.44 -5.14
C ARG A 63 18.01 -5.88 -3.90
N ILE A 64 18.40 -7.04 -3.36
CA ILE A 64 17.94 -7.57 -2.09
C ILE A 64 19.09 -7.46 -1.08
N SER A 65 18.79 -7.08 0.15
CA SER A 65 19.74 -6.99 1.26
C SER A 65 19.04 -7.14 2.59
#